data_AF-A0A382JR94-F1
#
_entry.id   AF-A0A382JR94-F1
#
_cell.length_a   1.000
_cell.length_b   1.000
_cell.length_c   1.000
_cell.angle_alpha   90.00
_cell.angle_beta   90.00
_cell.angle_gamma   90.00
#
_symmetry.space_group_name_H-M   'P 1'
#
loop_
_entity.id
_entity.type
_entity.pdbx_description
1 polymer ?
#
loop_
_entity_poly.entity_id
_entity_poly.type
_entity_poly.pdbx_seq_one_letter_code
_entity_poly.pdbx_strand_id
1 'polypeptide(L)' 'MSTKHGMPKVGRRNARKITRTESELTGLPRWVEMYTSPATGQVSFKNADISGGARAVGSIRNKLNKFYSA' A
#
# COMPACT_ATOMS: atom_id res chain seq x y z
N MET A 1 18.10 5.88 2.20
CA MET A 1 16.68 5.49 2.01
C MET A 1 16.60 4.69 0.72
N SER A 2 16.60 3.36 0.81
CA SER A 2 16.52 2.50 -0.38
C SER A 2 15.21 2.79 -1.12
N THR A 3 15.30 3.30 -2.34
CA THR A 3 14.15 3.57 -3.21
C THR A 3 13.58 2.24 -3.66
N LYS A 4 12.74 1.65 -2.82
CA LYS A 4 11.96 0.45 -3.13
C LYS A 4 11.20 0.67 -4.45
N HIS A 5 11.41 -0.20 -5.44
CA HIS A 5 10.83 -0.04 -6.77
C HIS A 5 9.30 -0.04 -6.70
N GLY A 6 8.66 0.98 -7.28
CA GLY A 6 7.20 1.07 -7.35
C GLY A 6 6.48 1.50 -6.06
N MET A 7 7.19 1.71 -4.94
CA MET A 7 6.57 2.14 -3.68
C MET A 7 5.89 3.52 -3.84
N PRO A 8 4.67 3.73 -3.31
CA PRO A 8 4.01 5.03 -3.34
C PRO A 8 4.85 6.12 -2.68
N LYS A 9 4.81 7.33 -3.23
CA LYS A 9 5.50 8.48 -2.64
C LYS A 9 4.90 8.82 -1.27
N VAL A 10 5.71 9.47 -0.44
CA VAL A 10 5.31 9.94 0.89
C VAL A 10 4.29 11.07 0.76
N GLY A 11 3.26 11.03 1.60
CA GLY A 11 2.23 12.07 1.71
C GLY A 11 0.93 11.74 0.97
N ARG A 12 -0.20 12.06 1.61
CA ARG A 12 -1.56 11.78 1.09
C ARG A 12 -1.84 12.47 -0.25
N ARG A 13 -1.19 13.61 -0.54
CA ARG A 13 -1.25 14.31 -1.84
C ARG A 13 -0.70 13.48 -2.99
N ASN A 14 0.19 12.53 -2.70
CA ASN A 14 0.78 11.62 -3.69
C ASN A 14 0.08 10.26 -3.72
N ALA A 15 -1.14 10.17 -3.18
CA ALA A 15 -1.92 8.94 -3.24
C ALA A 15 -2.20 8.57 -4.70
N ARG A 16 -1.95 7.30 -5.05
CA ARG A 16 -2.21 6.76 -6.37
C ARG A 16 -3.10 5.54 -6.28
N LYS A 17 -3.86 5.26 -7.33
CA LYS A 17 -4.58 3.99 -7.44
C LYS A 17 -3.61 2.82 -7.45
N ILE A 18 -4.05 1.69 -6.90
CA ILE A 18 -3.23 0.48 -6.89
C ILE A 18 -3.08 -0.05 -8.33
N THR A 19 -1.91 -0.59 -8.65
CA THR A 19 -1.69 -1.25 -9.93
C THR A 19 -2.37 -2.61 -9.97
N ARG A 20 -2.51 -3.19 -11.16
CA ARG A 20 -3.09 -4.53 -11.32
C ARG A 20 -2.36 -5.57 -10.47
N THR A 21 -1.03 -5.57 -10.50
CA THR A 21 -0.19 -6.49 -9.73
C THR A 21 -0.37 -6.32 -8.22
N GLU A 22 -0.47 -5.08 -7.74
CA GLU A 22 -0.72 -4.80 -6.32
C GLU A 22 -2.11 -5.29 -5.90
N SER A 23 -3.12 -5.15 -6.76
CA SER A 23 -4.47 -5.68 -6.55
C SER A 23 -4.48 -7.19 -6.40
N GLU A 24 -3.83 -7.90 -7.32
CA GLU A 24 -3.73 -9.37 -7.31
C GLU A 24 -2.97 -9.88 -6.08
N LEU A 25 -1.89 -9.19 -5.65
CA LEU A 25 -1.12 -9.54 -4.45
C LEU A 25 -1.90 -9.35 -3.14
N THR A 26 -2.61 -8.22 -3.04
CA THR A 26 -3.22 -7.77 -1.79
C THR A 26 -4.67 -8.18 -1.64
N GLY A 27 -5.34 -8.54 -2.75
CA GLY A 27 -6.79 -8.75 -2.81
C GLY A 27 -7.60 -7.46 -2.74
N LEU A 28 -6.94 -6.29 -2.74
CA LEU A 28 -7.62 -5.00 -2.69
C LEU A 28 -8.20 -4.63 -4.06
N PRO A 29 -9.36 -3.97 -4.12
CA PRO A 29 -9.91 -3.47 -5.37
C PRO A 29 -9.05 -2.40 -6.04
N ARG A 30 -9.08 -2.32 -7.37
CA ARG A 30 -8.27 -1.37 -8.16
C ARG A 30 -8.62 0.11 -7.99
N TRP A 31 -9.77 0.40 -7.40
CA TRP A 31 -10.18 1.77 -7.06
C TRP A 31 -9.56 2.27 -5.76
N VAL A 32 -8.96 1.38 -4.94
CA VAL A 32 -8.26 1.75 -3.71
C VAL A 32 -7.06 2.64 -4.04
N GLU A 33 -6.83 3.65 -3.21
CA GLU A 33 -5.67 4.53 -3.32
C GLU A 33 -4.64 4.20 -2.24
N MET A 34 -3.36 4.24 -2.60
CA MET A 34 -2.23 4.00 -1.69
C MET A 34 -1.27 5.17 -1.67
N TYR A 35 -0.79 5.50 -0.48
CA TYR A 35 0.29 6.47 -0.25
C TYR A 35 1.18 6.00 0.90
N THR A 36 2.41 6.52 0.96
CA THR A 36 3.25 6.29 2.14
C THR A 36 2.95 7.34 3.20
N SER A 37 2.53 6.91 4.39
CA SER A 37 2.19 7.82 5.48
C SER A 37 3.42 8.63 5.92
N PRO A 38 3.34 9.97 5.98
CA PRO A 38 4.45 10.78 6.47
C PRO A 38 4.72 10.56 7.96
N ALA A 39 3.70 10.17 8.73
CA ALA A 39 3.83 9.96 10.18
C ALA A 39 4.49 8.63 10.54
N THR A 40 4.30 7.58 9.72
CA THR A 40 4.75 6.22 10.05
C THR A 40 5.70 5.61 9.03
N GLY A 41 5.86 6.22 7.86
CA GLY A 41 6.64 5.66 6.74
C GLY A 41 6.02 4.41 6.12
N GLN A 42 4.81 4.03 6.51
CA GLN A 42 4.14 2.81 6.04
C GLN A 42 3.10 3.09 4.95
N VAL A 43 2.85 2.11 4.08
CA VAL A 43 1.79 2.18 3.08
C VAL A 43 0.43 2.26 3.78
N SER A 44 -0.31 3.31 3.45
CA SER A 44 -1.65 3.58 3.92
C SER A 44 -2.63 3.44 2.76
N PHE A 45 -3.79 2.87 3.06
CA PHE A 45 -4.85 2.60 2.10
C PHE A 45 -5.96 3.62 2.33
N LYS A 46 -6.37 4.31 1.27
CA LYS A 46 -7.45 5.28 1.27
C LYS A 46 -8.64 4.69 0.53
N ASN A 47 -9.83 4.94 1.06
CA ASN A 47 -11.12 4.41 0.60
C ASN A 47 -11.28 2.88 0.74
N ALA A 48 -10.27 2.14 1.20
CA ALA A 48 -10.40 0.70 1.41
C ALA A 48 -11.07 0.41 2.74
N ASP A 49 -12.17 -0.35 2.71
CA ASP A 49 -12.68 -1.03 3.89
C ASP A 49 -12.02 -2.41 3.98
N ILE A 50 -11.03 -2.53 4.88
CA ILE A 50 -10.24 -3.75 5.02
C ILE A 50 -10.85 -4.58 6.14
N SER A 51 -11.73 -5.50 5.75
CA SER A 51 -12.31 -6.49 6.67
C SER A 51 -11.18 -7.31 7.33
N GLY A 52 -11.16 -7.35 8.66
CA GLY A 52 -10.10 -7.98 9.46
C GLY A 52 -9.15 -7.02 10.19
N GLY A 53 -9.36 -5.70 10.06
CA GLY A 53 -8.72 -4.67 10.89
C GLY A 53 -7.18 -4.68 10.81
N ALA A 54 -6.50 -4.37 11.93
CA ALA A 54 -5.06 -4.16 11.94
C ALA A 54 -4.22 -5.37 11.45
N ARG A 55 -4.68 -6.60 11.68
CA ARG A 55 -3.98 -7.82 11.23
C ARG A 55 -3.99 -7.97 9.71
N ALA A 56 -5.15 -7.74 9.09
CA ALA A 56 -5.27 -7.76 7.63
C ALA A 56 -4.42 -6.67 6.99
N VAL A 57 -4.45 -5.45 7.55
CA VAL A 57 -3.59 -4.33 7.10
C VAL A 57 -2.11 -4.67 7.20
N GLY A 58 -1.68 -5.29 8.31
CA GLY A 58 -0.28 -5.72 8.49
C GLY A 58 0.16 -6.77 7.47
N SER A 59 -0.68 -7.76 7.19
CA SER A 59 -0.40 -8.78 6.17
C SER A 59 -0.26 -8.16 4.77
N ILE A 60 -1.17 -7.26 4.39
CA ILE A 60 -1.12 -6.52 3.12
C ILE A 60 0.17 -5.70 3.01
N ARG A 61 0.52 -4.93 4.06
CA ARG A 61 1.75 -4.14 4.09
C ARG A 61 2.99 -5.01 3.93
N ASN A 62 3.02 -6.19 4.53
CA ASN A 62 4.15 -7.13 4.39
C ASN A 62 4.29 -7.65 2.96
N LYS A 63 3.18 -8.01 2.30
CA LYS A 63 3.18 -8.41 0.89
C LYS A 63 3.70 -7.30 -0.02
N LEU A 64 3.19 -6.07 0.15
CA LEU A 64 3.63 -4.91 -0.62
C LEU A 64 5.09 -4.55 -0.35
N ASN A 65 5.53 -4.59 0.91
CA ASN A 65 6.91 -4.33 1.26
C ASN A 65 7.87 -5.33 0.60
N LYS A 66 7.51 -6.62 0.53
CA LYS A 66 8.28 -7.63 -0.19
C LYS A 66 8.30 -7.32 -1.69
N PHE A 67 7.15 -7.03 -2.27
CA PHE A 67 7.03 -6.68 -3.69
C PHE A 67 7.89 -5.47 -4.09
N TYR A 68 7.94 -4.43 -3.26
CA TYR A 68 8.74 -3.24 -3.57
C TYR A 68 10.24 -3.40 -3.24
N SER A 69 10.62 -4.39 -2.42
CA SER A 69 12.02 -4.63 -2.07
C SER A 69 12.67 -5.72 -2.93
N ALA A 70 11.87 -6.39 -3.77
CA ALA A 70 12.34 -7.28 -4.84
C ALA A 70 12.78 -6.44 -6.04
#